data_AF-A0A4W5PHI1-F1
#
_entry.id   AF-A0A4W5PHI1-F1
#
_cell.length_a   1.000
_cell.length_b   1.000
_cell.length_c   1.000
_cell.angle_alpha   90.00
_cell.angle_beta   90.00
_cell.angle_gamma   90.00
#
_symmetry.space_group_name_H-M   'P 1'
#
loop_
_entity.id
_entity.type
_entity.pdbx_description
1 polymer ?
#
loop_
_entity_poly.entity_id
_entity_poly.type
_entity_poly.pdbx_seq_one_letter_code
_entity_poly.pdbx_strand_id
1 'polypeptide(L)'
;MSTAFSCPANSHYQTCAEICATPCPGLSDTINCPTTCAEGCACDKDFYFNGTGCVSWDQCSCYAGGHTLKIGESLISDNCFAIHICQKSGVVLSQSMVCQSEESCQVKDGLWGCYPIPPLNAVVHG
;
A
#
# COMPACT_ATOMS: atom_id res chain seq x y z
N MET A 1 9.75 26.85 -25.79
CA MET A 1 10.71 26.22 -24.86
C MET A 1 10.22 24.81 -24.62
N SER A 2 10.82 23.80 -25.25
CA SER A 2 10.47 22.40 -25.01
C SER A 2 10.98 22.03 -23.61
N THR A 3 10.10 21.64 -22.70
CA THR A 3 10.51 21.03 -21.44
C THR A 3 11.21 19.73 -21.79
N ALA A 4 12.53 19.66 -21.57
CA ALA A 4 13.25 18.40 -21.71
C ALA A 4 12.59 17.39 -20.77
N PHE A 5 12.15 16.26 -21.32
CA PHE A 5 11.59 15.17 -20.52
C PHE A 5 12.69 14.65 -19.59
N SER A 6 12.59 14.97 -18.31
CA SER A 6 13.52 14.51 -17.27
C SER A 6 12.84 13.46 -16.41
N CYS A 7 13.50 12.32 -16.27
CA CYS A 7 13.02 11.26 -15.38
C CYS A 7 13.17 11.64 -13.90
N PRO A 8 12.26 11.14 -13.04
CA PRO A 8 12.37 11.33 -11.59
C PRO A 8 13.62 10.63 -11.04
N ALA A 9 13.92 10.89 -9.77
CA ALA A 9 15.07 10.29 -9.09
C ALA A 9 15.08 8.76 -9.22
N ASN A 10 16.28 8.19 -9.36
CA ASN A 10 16.53 6.75 -9.46
C ASN A 10 15.89 6.07 -10.68
N SER A 11 15.70 6.83 -11.76
CA SER A 11 15.19 6.33 -13.01
C SER A 11 15.86 7.05 -14.18
N HIS A 12 15.87 6.39 -15.32
CA HIS A 12 16.44 6.94 -16.55
C HIS A 12 15.48 6.77 -17.71
N TYR A 13 15.65 7.65 -18.69
CA TYR A 13 14.84 7.65 -19.90
C TYR A 13 15.20 6.46 -20.78
N GLN A 14 14.18 5.79 -21.32
CA GLN A 14 14.30 4.80 -22.37
C GLN A 14 13.18 4.95 -23.40
N THR A 15 13.47 4.69 -24.67
CA THR A 15 12.47 4.66 -25.75
C THR A 15 11.54 3.46 -25.66
N CYS A 16 11.94 2.42 -24.92
CA CYS A 16 11.18 1.19 -24.67
C CYS A 16 11.39 0.81 -23.20
N ALA A 17 10.83 1.62 -22.29
CA ALA A 17 10.85 1.37 -20.86
C ALA A 17 9.77 0.35 -20.47
N GLU A 18 10.15 -0.63 -19.67
CA GLU A 18 9.22 -1.46 -18.91
C GLU A 18 8.87 -0.73 -17.61
N ILE A 19 7.81 0.08 -17.64
CA ILE A 19 7.48 1.08 -16.59
C ILE A 19 7.28 0.45 -15.20
N CYS A 20 6.86 -0.81 -15.14
CA CYS A 20 6.61 -1.53 -13.90
C CYS A 20 7.53 -2.74 -13.71
N ALA A 21 8.68 -2.76 -14.41
CA ALA A 21 9.69 -3.77 -14.18
C ALA A 21 10.20 -3.68 -12.73
N THR A 22 10.49 -4.84 -12.12
CA THR A 22 11.00 -4.93 -10.73
C THR A 22 10.12 -4.16 -9.73
N PRO A 23 8.83 -4.52 -9.59
CA PRO A 23 7.95 -3.90 -8.60
C PRO A 23 8.42 -4.24 -7.18
N CYS A 24 8.14 -3.35 -6.23
CA CYS A 24 8.26 -3.65 -4.80
C CYS A 24 7.45 -4.91 -4.42
N PRO A 25 7.85 -5.65 -3.37
CA PRO A 25 7.14 -6.86 -2.95
C PRO A 25 5.64 -6.62 -2.73
N GLY A 26 4.79 -7.49 -3.27
CA GLY A 26 3.33 -7.41 -3.15
C GLY A 26 2.64 -6.38 -4.05
N LEU A 27 3.38 -5.45 -4.69
CA LEU A 27 2.77 -4.46 -5.58
C LEU A 27 2.13 -5.12 -6.80
N SER A 28 2.74 -6.18 -7.35
CA SER A 28 2.22 -6.92 -8.51
C SER A 28 0.80 -7.48 -8.31
N ASP A 29 0.38 -7.71 -7.07
CA ASP A 29 -0.97 -8.20 -6.75
C ASP A 29 -2.01 -7.07 -6.79
N THR A 30 -1.57 -5.82 -6.82
CA THR A 30 -2.42 -4.62 -6.76
C THR A 30 -2.49 -3.85 -8.08
N ILE A 31 -1.47 -3.98 -8.94
CA ILE A 31 -1.41 -3.25 -10.21
C ILE A 31 -1.41 -4.19 -11.40
N ASN A 32 -2.02 -3.73 -12.50
CA ASN A 32 -1.88 -4.38 -13.80
C ASN A 32 -0.72 -3.70 -14.54
N CYS A 33 0.41 -4.40 -14.63
CA CYS A 33 1.56 -3.93 -15.38
C CYS A 33 1.34 -4.13 -16.89
N PRO A 34 1.60 -3.12 -17.74
CA PRO A 34 1.57 -3.31 -19.19
C PRO A 34 2.63 -4.34 -19.60
N THR A 35 2.28 -5.23 -20.53
CA THR A 35 3.18 -6.25 -21.07
C THR A 35 4.03 -5.75 -22.23
N THR A 36 3.70 -4.57 -22.75
CA THR A 36 4.44 -3.87 -23.81
C THR A 36 5.24 -2.72 -23.22
N CYS A 37 6.47 -2.52 -23.68
CA CYS A 37 7.23 -1.33 -23.33
C CYS A 37 6.65 -0.07 -24.00
N ALA A 38 6.94 1.08 -23.41
CA ALA A 38 6.62 2.38 -23.98
C ALA A 38 7.76 3.37 -23.75
N GLU A 39 7.81 4.44 -24.54
CA GLU A 39 8.74 5.54 -24.30
C GLU A 39 8.45 6.18 -22.93
N GLY A 40 9.45 6.25 -22.06
CA GLY A 40 9.25 6.68 -20.67
C GLY A 40 10.48 6.49 -19.79
N CYS A 41 10.25 6.41 -18.48
CA CYS A 41 11.31 6.21 -17.49
C CYS A 41 11.28 4.78 -16.96
N ALA A 42 12.46 4.16 -16.91
CA ALA A 42 12.68 2.87 -16.28
C ALA A 42 13.47 3.05 -14.98
N CYS A 43 13.20 2.24 -13.96
CA CYS A 43 13.98 2.28 -12.73
C CYS A 43 15.44 1.91 -13.00
N ASP A 44 16.34 2.61 -12.30
CA ASP A 44 17.75 2.26 -12.32
C ASP A 44 17.98 0.90 -11.65
N LYS A 45 19.14 0.29 -11.93
CA LYS A 45 19.54 -0.95 -11.28
C LYS A 45 19.52 -0.80 -9.74
N ASP A 46 19.01 -1.82 -9.05
CA ASP A 46 18.87 -1.87 -7.59
C ASP A 46 17.79 -0.92 -7.01
N PHE A 47 16.97 -0.31 -7.87
CA PHE A 47 15.75 0.42 -7.50
C PHE A 47 14.49 -0.30 -7.97
N TYR A 48 13.42 -0.11 -7.22
CA TYR A 48 12.18 -0.87 -7.34
C TYR A 48 11.00 0.07 -7.54
N PHE A 49 10.09 -0.31 -8.43
CA PHE A 49 8.90 0.48 -8.70
C PHE A 49 7.90 0.34 -7.56
N ASN A 50 7.47 1.46 -6.96
CA ASN A 50 6.52 1.49 -5.84
C ASN A 50 5.08 1.83 -6.26
N GLY A 51 4.80 1.89 -7.56
CA GLY A 51 3.50 2.33 -8.11
C GLY A 51 3.51 3.77 -8.61
N THR A 52 4.45 4.61 -8.15
CA THR A 52 4.56 6.03 -8.53
C THR A 52 5.97 6.45 -8.96
N GLY A 53 7.00 5.75 -8.49
CA GLY A 53 8.40 6.03 -8.80
C GLY A 53 9.32 4.91 -8.33
N CYS A 54 10.62 5.18 -8.42
CA CYS A 54 11.67 4.20 -8.14
C CYS A 54 12.34 4.47 -6.78
N VAL A 55 12.29 3.49 -5.89
CA VAL A 55 12.80 3.59 -4.51
C VAL A 55 13.81 2.49 -4.23
N SER A 56 14.69 2.70 -3.25
CA SER A 56 15.59 1.63 -2.78
C SER A 56 14.78 0.50 -2.13
N TRP A 57 15.31 -0.72 -2.10
CA TRP A 57 14.65 -1.88 -1.49
C TRP A 57 14.07 -1.61 -0.08
N ASP A 58 14.85 -1.00 0.82
CA ASP A 58 14.43 -0.72 2.20
C ASP A 58 13.31 0.34 2.32
N GLN A 59 13.03 1.05 1.23
CA GLN A 59 11.97 2.06 1.13
C GLN A 59 10.70 1.52 0.47
N CYS A 60 10.67 0.25 0.06
CA CYS A 60 9.43 -0.37 -0.41
C CYS A 60 8.39 -0.38 0.72
N SER A 61 7.26 0.28 0.42
CA SER A 61 6.01 0.20 1.19
C SER A 61 5.40 -1.19 1.10
N CYS A 62 4.39 -1.46 1.93
CA CYS A 62 3.66 -2.72 1.91
C CYS A 62 2.34 -2.59 1.17
N TYR A 63 1.88 -3.69 0.59
CA TYR A 63 0.62 -3.77 -0.13
C TYR A 63 -0.19 -4.91 0.48
N ALA A 64 -1.28 -4.60 1.17
CA ALA A 64 -2.07 -5.58 1.92
C ALA A 64 -3.55 -5.20 1.95
N GLY A 65 -4.43 -6.18 1.72
CA GLY A 65 -5.89 -5.97 1.76
C GLY A 65 -6.41 -4.95 0.75
N GLY A 66 -5.69 -4.75 -0.37
CA GLY A 66 -6.03 -3.71 -1.36
C GLY A 66 -5.56 -2.30 -0.97
N HIS A 67 -4.85 -2.15 0.14
CA HIS A 67 -4.30 -0.87 0.62
C HIS A 67 -2.78 -0.83 0.47
N THR A 68 -2.26 0.38 0.22
CA THR A 68 -0.83 0.67 0.34
C THR A 68 -0.56 1.22 1.72
N LEU A 69 0.36 0.60 2.46
CA LEU A 69 0.77 0.99 3.81
C LEU A 69 2.20 1.52 3.77
N LYS A 70 2.42 2.70 4.32
CA LYS A 70 3.77 3.22 4.56
C LYS A 70 4.45 2.42 5.67
N ILE A 71 5.77 2.44 5.68
CA ILE A 71 6.57 1.80 6.74
C ILE A 71 6.13 2.37 8.10
N GLY A 72 5.72 1.48 9.01
CA GLY A 72 5.19 1.81 10.33
C GLY A 72 3.66 1.96 10.41
N GLU A 73 2.95 2.05 9.28
CA GLU A 73 1.48 2.02 9.27
C GLU A 73 0.95 0.60 9.50
N SER A 74 -0.31 0.52 9.94
CA SER A 74 -0.97 -0.75 10.21
C SER A 74 -2.41 -0.79 9.72
N LEU A 75 -2.89 -1.99 9.41
CA LEU A 75 -4.25 -2.28 8.95
C LEU A 75 -4.83 -3.47 9.71
N ILE A 76 -6.07 -3.36 10.18
CA ILE A 76 -6.79 -4.46 10.81
C ILE A 76 -7.45 -5.34 9.72
N SER A 77 -7.39 -6.66 9.89
CA SER A 77 -7.98 -7.64 8.97
C SER A 77 -9.51 -7.58 8.94
N ASP A 78 -10.10 -8.24 7.95
CA ASP A 78 -11.54 -8.25 7.63
C ASP A 78 -12.48 -8.96 8.63
N ASN A 79 -11.99 -9.16 9.85
CA ASN A 79 -12.68 -9.82 10.96
C ASN A 79 -12.15 -9.36 12.33
N CYS A 80 -11.26 -8.36 12.35
CA CYS A 80 -10.55 -7.90 13.54
C CYS A 80 -9.84 -9.00 14.34
N PHE A 81 -9.40 -10.09 13.68
CA PHE A 81 -8.60 -11.15 14.29
C PHE A 81 -7.09 -10.98 14.08
N ALA A 82 -6.69 -10.09 13.17
CA ALA A 82 -5.30 -9.78 12.91
C ALA A 82 -5.08 -8.28 12.69
N ILE A 83 -3.89 -7.82 13.04
CA ILE A 83 -3.34 -6.53 12.62
C ILE A 83 -2.10 -6.79 11.77
N HIS A 84 -2.02 -6.10 10.64
CA HIS A 84 -0.91 -6.12 9.70
C HIS A 84 -0.11 -4.84 9.87
N ILE A 85 1.17 -4.93 10.19
CA ILE A 85 2.06 -3.79 10.40
C ILE A 85 3.11 -3.79 9.30
N CYS A 86 3.20 -2.68 8.57
CA CYS A 86 4.16 -2.55 7.50
C CYS A 86 5.57 -2.31 8.03
N GLN A 87 6.51 -3.14 7.59
CA GLN A 87 7.94 -3.00 7.82
C GLN A 87 8.64 -2.56 6.54
N LYS A 88 9.95 -2.29 6.65
CA LYS A 88 10.80 -2.02 5.48
C LYS A 88 10.76 -3.17 4.47
N SER A 89 11.14 -2.89 3.23
CA SER A 89 11.27 -3.90 2.18
C SER A 89 9.96 -4.61 1.83
N GLY A 90 8.83 -3.95 2.02
CA GLY A 90 7.50 -4.53 1.77
C GLY A 90 7.13 -5.69 2.69
N VAL A 91 7.84 -5.90 3.79
CA VAL A 91 7.54 -6.99 4.74
C VAL A 91 6.32 -6.61 5.57
N VAL A 92 5.31 -7.47 5.57
CA VAL A 92 4.11 -7.31 6.41
C VAL A 92 4.22 -8.23 7.63
N LEU A 93 4.26 -7.63 8.82
CA LEU A 93 4.18 -8.37 10.07
C LEU A 93 2.72 -8.53 10.49
N SER A 94 2.25 -9.77 10.61
CA SER A 94 0.90 -10.07 11.06
C SER A 94 0.90 -10.51 12.52
N GLN A 95 0.03 -9.90 13.33
CA GLN A 95 -0.16 -10.25 14.74
C GLN A 95 -1.63 -10.52 15.01
N SER A 96 -1.93 -11.52 15.84
CA SER A 96 -3.30 -11.78 16.27
C SER A 96 -3.80 -10.65 17.19
N MET A 97 -5.06 -10.25 17.01
CA MET A 97 -5.72 -9.29 17.88
C MET A 97 -7.18 -9.69 18.12
N VAL A 98 -7.79 -9.07 19.13
CA VAL A 98 -9.24 -9.13 19.38
C VAL A 98 -9.66 -7.76 19.90
N CYS A 99 -10.81 -7.26 19.45
CA CYS A 99 -11.39 -6.03 20.01
C CYS A 99 -11.67 -6.17 21.51
N GLN A 100 -11.66 -5.07 22.25
CA GLN A 100 -12.01 -5.11 23.67
C GLN A 100 -13.49 -5.46 23.84
N SER A 101 -13.88 -5.90 25.05
CA SER A 101 -15.26 -6.31 25.36
C SER A 101 -16.30 -5.19 25.16
N GLU A 102 -15.86 -3.92 25.18
CA GLU A 102 -16.70 -2.73 25.02
C GLU A 102 -16.64 -2.17 23.59
N GLU A 103 -15.98 -2.88 22.68
CA GLU A 103 -15.81 -2.53 21.28
C GLU A 103 -16.46 -3.56 20.37
N SER A 104 -16.88 -3.12 19.20
CA SER A 104 -17.34 -3.98 18.11
C SER A 104 -16.44 -3.79 16.89
N CYS A 105 -16.16 -4.90 16.21
CA CYS A 105 -15.49 -4.90 14.92
C CYS A 105 -16.45 -4.34 13.86
N GLN A 106 -16.14 -3.17 13.32
CA GLN A 106 -16.97 -2.48 12.34
C GLN A 106 -16.09 -1.90 11.22
N VAL A 107 -16.70 -1.57 10.09
CA VAL A 107 -16.05 -0.84 9.00
C VAL A 107 -16.42 0.64 9.11
N LYS A 108 -15.42 1.53 9.08
CA LYS A 108 -15.60 2.97 8.90
C LYS A 108 -14.64 3.46 7.84
N ASP A 109 -15.15 4.29 6.92
CA ASP A 109 -14.36 4.82 5.79
C ASP A 109 -13.65 3.71 4.96
N GLY A 110 -14.29 2.54 4.85
CA GLY A 110 -13.75 1.39 4.13
C GLY A 110 -12.69 0.58 4.89
N LEU A 111 -12.36 0.95 6.13
CA LEU A 111 -11.36 0.28 6.96
C LEU A 111 -12.00 -0.44 8.15
N TRP A 112 -11.54 -1.66 8.42
CA TRP A 112 -11.91 -2.41 9.62
C TRP A 112 -11.28 -1.81 10.87
N GLY A 113 -12.04 -1.78 11.96
CA GLY A 113 -11.54 -1.31 13.24
C GLY A 113 -12.42 -1.73 14.42
N CYS A 114 -11.82 -1.66 15.60
CA CYS A 114 -12.53 -1.82 16.86
C CYS A 114 -13.05 -0.44 17.29
N TYR A 115 -14.37 -0.33 17.49
CA TYR A 115 -15.01 0.92 17.89
C TYR A 115 -15.95 0.71 19.07
N PRO A 116 -16.11 1.69 19.97
CA PRO A 116 -16.99 1.56 21.12
C PRO A 116 -18.42 1.17 20.73
N ILE A 117 -18.99 0.22 21.46
CA ILE A 117 -20.39 -0.17 21.30
C ILE A 117 -21.28 0.98 21.81
N PRO A 118 -22.23 1.49 21.00
CA PRO A 118 -23.15 2.53 21.46
C PRO A 118 -23.99 2.04 22.66
N PRO A 119 -24.26 2.90 23.65
CA PRO A 119 -25.16 2.53 24.74
C PRO A 119 -26.58 2.26 24.19
N LEU A 120 -27.24 1.24 24.75
CA LEU A 120 -28.57 0.73 24.35
C LEU A 120 -29.69 1.79 24.29
N ASN A 121 -29.50 2.99 24.84
CA ASN A 121 -30.49 4.07 24.86
C ASN A 121 -30.28 5.18 23.83
N ALA A 122 -29.34 5.03 22.89
CA ALA A 122 -29.11 6.02 21.82
C ALA A 122 -30.07 5.89 20.61
N VAL A 123 -31.27 5.32 20.81
CA VAL A 123 -32.35 5.41 19.82
C VAL A 123 -32.89 6.83 19.87
N VAL A 124 -32.44 7.68 18.94
CA VAL A 124 -33.01 9.01 18.72
C VAL A 124 -34.46 8.78 18.27
N HIS A 125 -35.41 9.02 19.17
CA HIS A 125 -36.80 9.26 18.78
C HIS A 125 -36.84 10.56 17.98
N GLY A 126 -36.94 10.42 16.66
CA GLY A 126 -37.37 11.50 15.76
C GLY A 126 -38.87 11.72 15.84
#